data_AF-A0A3L7ULM5-F1
#
_entry.id   AF-A0A3L7ULM5-F1
#
_cell.length_a   1.000
_cell.length_b   1.000
_cell.length_c   1.000
_cell.angle_alpha   90.00
_cell.angle_beta   90.00
_cell.angle_gamma   90.00
#
_symmetry.space_group_name_H-M   'P 1'
#
loop_
_entity.id
_entity.type
_entity.pdbx_description
1 polymer ?
#
loop_
_entity_poly.entity_id
_entity_poly.type
_entity_poly.pdbx_seq_one_letter_code
_entity_poly.pdbx_strand_id
1 'polypeptide(L)'
;MKFFRYRRPSWKTILGITAAKKRLKKDLGITALLKPFRWWTNEKRKIKRAVGYESEVGRLLRHGLPRPGGCLVVLIAGPLTMLGLVWLVV
;
A
#
# COMPACT_ATOMS: atom_id res chain seq x y z
N MET A 1 7.99 -5.46 -11.54
CA MET A 1 6.88 -4.49 -11.51
C MET A 1 5.59 -5.19 -11.92
N LYS A 2 4.54 -5.22 -11.08
CA LYS A 2 3.22 -5.76 -11.49
C LYS A 2 2.51 -4.69 -12.32
N PHE A 3 2.74 -4.69 -13.64
CA PHE A 3 2.32 -3.61 -14.54
C PHE A 3 0.80 -3.41 -14.64
N PHE A 4 0.00 -4.43 -14.33
CA PHE A 4 -1.46 -4.28 -14.30
C PHE A 4 -2.06 -5.01 -13.10
N ARG A 5 -2.56 -4.25 -12.12
CA ARG A 5 -3.49 -4.80 -11.12
C ARG A 5 -4.87 -4.84 -11.76
N TYR A 6 -5.28 -6.01 -12.24
CA TYR A 6 -6.65 -6.19 -12.73
C TYR A 6 -7.62 -5.90 -11.58
N ARG A 7 -8.51 -4.93 -11.79
CA ARG A 7 -9.66 -4.68 -10.92
C ARG A 7 -10.90 -5.09 -11.70
N ARG A 8 -11.66 -6.05 -11.19
CA ARG A 8 -12.93 -6.47 -11.82
C ARG A 8 -13.83 -5.23 -12.03
N PRO A 9 -14.19 -4.89 -13.27
CA PRO A 9 -15.07 -3.76 -13.53
C PRO A 9 -16.51 -4.10 -13.13
N SER A 10 -17.25 -3.09 -12.68
CA SER A 10 -18.70 -3.22 -12.45
C SER A 10 -19.48 -3.15 -13.76
N TRP A 11 -20.70 -3.68 -13.79
CA TRP A 11 -21.60 -3.57 -14.95
C TRP A 11 -21.78 -2.12 -15.44
N LYS A 12 -21.87 -1.15 -14.52
CA LYS A 12 -21.97 0.28 -14.84
C LYS A 12 -20.71 0.86 -15.50
N THR A 13 -19.57 0.22 -15.30
CA THR A 13 -18.30 0.57 -15.95
C THR A 13 -18.24 -0.04 -17.35
N ILE A 14 -18.67 -1.29 -17.50
CA ILE A 14 -18.76 -1.98 -18.80
C ILE A 14 -19.74 -1.25 -19.72
N LEU A 15 -20.91 -0.88 -19.22
CA LEU A 15 -21.94 -0.13 -19.96
C LEU A 15 -21.57 1.35 -20.21
N GLY A 16 -20.38 1.82 -19.81
CA GLY A 16 -19.92 3.20 -20.08
C GLY A 16 -20.62 4.31 -19.28
N ILE A 17 -21.64 4.00 -18.49
CA ILE A 17 -22.42 4.96 -17.69
C ILE A 17 -21.52 5.80 -16.78
N THR A 18 -20.50 5.18 -16.18
CA THR A 18 -19.53 5.88 -15.33
C THR A 18 -18.65 6.88 -16.08
N ALA A 19 -18.34 6.62 -17.35
CA ALA A 19 -17.57 7.53 -18.20
C ALA A 19 -18.43 8.73 -18.61
N ALA A 20 -19.69 8.50 -19.01
CA ALA A 20 -20.65 9.55 -19.32
C ALA A 20 -20.87 10.49 -18.12
N LYS A 21 -21.12 9.95 -16.93
CA LYS A 21 -21.26 10.74 -15.69
C LYS A 21 -20.02 11.59 -15.38
N LYS A 22 -18.82 11.09 -15.67
CA LYS A 22 -17.57 11.84 -15.47
C LYS A 22 -17.43 12.98 -16.48
N ARG A 23 -17.84 12.79 -17.74
CA ARG A 23 -17.84 13.85 -18.77
C ARG A 23 -18.77 14.98 -18.36
N LEU A 24 -20.02 14.67 -18.05
CA LEU A 24 -21.00 15.67 -17.58
C LEU A 24 -20.49 16.47 -16.36
N LYS A 25 -19.84 15.84 -15.39
CA LYS A 25 -19.27 16.55 -14.22
C LYS A 25 -18.06 17.44 -14.55
N LYS A 26 -17.37 17.19 -15.66
CA LYS A 26 -16.31 18.06 -16.16
C LYS A 26 -16.92 19.23 -16.92
N ASP A 27 -17.89 18.95 -17.79
CA ASP A 27 -18.56 19.94 -18.63
C ASP A 27 -19.34 20.95 -17.76
N LEU A 28 -19.99 20.49 -16.69
CA LEU A 28 -20.66 21.34 -15.69
C LEU A 28 -19.71 22.12 -14.77
N GLY A 29 -18.38 22.01 -14.93
CA GLY A 29 -17.40 22.74 -14.10
C GLY A 29 -17.29 22.27 -12.64
N ILE A 30 -18.17 21.38 -12.17
CA ILE A 30 -18.17 20.83 -10.79
C ILE A 30 -16.81 20.23 -10.41
N THR A 31 -16.15 19.58 -11.37
CA THR A 31 -14.83 18.99 -11.14
C THR A 31 -13.76 20.05 -10.88
N ALA A 32 -13.85 21.23 -11.53
CA ALA A 32 -12.93 22.34 -11.32
C ALA A 32 -13.16 22.99 -9.95
N LEU A 33 -14.42 23.22 -9.57
CA LEU A 33 -14.80 23.78 -8.26
C LEU A 33 -14.31 22.93 -7.08
N LEU A 34 -14.35 21.61 -7.20
CA LEU A 34 -13.90 20.70 -6.14
C LEU A 34 -12.39 20.41 -6.17
N LYS A 35 -11.68 20.81 -7.23
CA LYS A 35 -10.23 20.61 -7.36
C LYS A 35 -9.41 21.21 -6.19
N PRO A 36 -9.63 22.46 -5.74
CA PRO A 36 -8.89 23.06 -4.61
C PRO A 36 -9.19 22.46 -3.24
N PHE A 37 -10.27 21.68 -3.08
CA PHE A 37 -10.47 20.92 -1.84
C PHE A 37 -9.82 19.53 -1.93
N ARG A 38 -9.79 18.95 -3.14
CA ARG A 38 -9.29 17.58 -3.35
C ARG A 38 -7.77 17.52 -3.56
N TRP A 39 -7.13 18.59 -4.02
CA TRP A 39 -5.68 18.60 -4.31
C TRP A 39 -4.87 18.24 -3.07
N TRP A 40 -5.16 18.80 -1.89
CA TRP A 40 -4.38 18.55 -0.68
C TRP A 40 -4.34 17.06 -0.32
N THR A 41 -5.50 16.40 -0.27
CA THR A 41 -5.56 14.96 0.02
C THR A 41 -4.89 14.11 -1.06
N ASN A 42 -4.93 14.56 -2.32
CA ASN A 42 -4.25 13.88 -3.43
C ASN A 42 -2.73 14.05 -3.33
N GLU A 43 -2.24 15.23 -2.96
CA GLU A 43 -0.82 15.51 -2.80
C GLU A 43 -0.23 14.70 -1.65
N LYS A 44 -0.93 14.66 -0.50
CA LYS A 44 -0.55 13.78 0.62
C LYS A 44 -0.43 12.32 0.20
N ARG A 45 -1.32 11.81 -0.67
CA ARG A 45 -1.23 10.44 -1.20
C ARG A 45 -0.07 10.27 -2.19
N LYS A 46 0.23 11.29 -2.99
CA LYS A 46 1.36 11.27 -3.93
C LYS A 46 2.68 11.20 -3.17
N ILE A 47 2.87 12.05 -2.16
CA ILE A 47 4.05 12.06 -1.29
C ILE A 47 4.23 10.70 -0.61
N LYS A 48 3.17 10.14 0.01
CA LYS A 48 3.24 8.81 0.63
C LYS A 48 3.68 7.70 -0.34
N ARG A 49 3.29 7.77 -1.61
CA ARG A 49 3.72 6.80 -2.63
C ARG A 49 5.16 7.04 -3.08
N ALA A 50 5.56 8.30 -3.23
CA ALA A 50 6.92 8.68 -3.62
C ALA A 50 7.94 8.29 -2.55
N VAL A 51 7.61 8.51 -1.27
CA VAL A 51 8.45 8.13 -0.12
C VAL A 51 8.43 6.62 0.14
N GLY A 52 7.67 5.83 -0.64
CA GLY A 52 7.58 4.39 -0.43
C GLY A 52 6.91 4.01 0.89
N TYR A 53 6.14 4.91 1.50
CA TYR A 53 5.48 4.69 2.79
C TYR A 53 4.47 3.52 2.78
N GLU A 54 3.88 3.26 1.61
CA GLU A 54 2.97 2.13 1.36
C GLU A 54 3.67 0.92 0.71
N SER A 55 4.99 0.98 0.51
CA SER A 55 5.77 -0.17 0.02
C SER A 55 5.90 -1.24 1.11
N GLU A 56 6.29 -2.46 0.74
CA GLU A 56 6.51 -3.55 1.71
C GLU A 56 7.55 -3.16 2.77
N VAL A 57 8.63 -2.50 2.35
CA VAL A 57 9.67 -1.97 3.25
C VAL A 57 9.13 -0.83 4.13
N GLY A 58 8.36 0.09 3.56
CA GLY A 58 7.73 1.19 4.31
C GLY A 58 6.70 0.69 5.33
N ARG A 59 5.96 -0.38 5.00
CA ARG A 59 5.04 -1.06 5.92
C ARG A 59 5.79 -1.79 7.03
N LEU A 60 6.91 -2.43 6.71
CA LEU A 60 7.78 -3.10 7.68
C LEU A 60 8.38 -2.10 8.67
N LEU A 61 8.85 -0.95 8.21
CA LEU A 61 9.38 0.11 9.07
C LEU A 61 8.30 0.78 9.94
N ARG A 62 7.06 0.85 9.44
CA ARG A 62 5.94 1.49 10.14
C ARG A 62 5.28 0.61 11.19
N HIS A 63 5.14 -0.69 10.91
CA HIS A 63 4.47 -1.65 11.78
C HIS A 63 5.44 -2.57 12.53
N GLY A 64 6.74 -2.49 12.24
CA GLY A 64 7.72 -3.51 12.68
C GLY A 64 7.57 -4.83 11.90
N LEU A 65 8.32 -5.85 12.32
CA LEU A 65 8.24 -7.20 11.75
C LEU A 65 6.78 -7.69 11.68
N PRO A 66 6.33 -8.30 10.57
CA PRO A 66 4.98 -8.86 10.48
C PRO A 66 4.81 -9.96 11.54
N ARG A 67 3.94 -9.74 12.55
CA ARG A 67 3.48 -10.80 13.45
C ARG A 67 2.09 -11.23 12.96
N PRO A 68 1.98 -12.52 12.55
CA PRO A 68 1.97 -13.60 13.53
C PRO A 68 3.04 -14.70 13.33
N GLY A 69 3.91 -14.63 12.32
CA GLY A 69 4.97 -15.63 12.10
C GLY A 69 6.38 -15.20 12.51
N GLY A 70 6.69 -13.90 12.47
CA GLY A 70 8.06 -13.40 12.65
C GLY A 70 8.60 -13.48 14.08
N CYS A 71 7.73 -13.46 15.09
CA CYS A 71 8.17 -13.57 16.49
C CYS A 71 8.69 -14.98 16.83
N LEU A 72 8.14 -15.99 16.16
CA LEU A 72 8.47 -17.39 16.39
C LEU A 72 9.86 -17.73 15.83
N VAL A 73 10.22 -17.16 14.68
CA VAL A 73 11.56 -17.31 14.09
C VAL A 73 12.63 -16.68 14.99
N VAL A 74 12.37 -15.51 15.57
CA VAL A 74 13.33 -14.86 16.48
C VAL A 74 13.46 -15.63 17.80
N LEU A 75 12.36 -16.16 18.33
CA LEU A 75 12.36 -16.96 19.56
C LEU A 75 12.99 -18.34 19.40
N ILE A 76 12.98 -18.94 18.20
CA ILE A 76 13.61 -20.24 17.96
C ILE A 76 15.05 -20.08 17.49
N ALA A 77 15.32 -19.17 16.55
CA ALA A 77 16.65 -19.02 15.97
C ALA A 77 17.67 -18.41 16.95
N GLY A 78 17.23 -17.49 17.82
CA GLY A 78 18.10 -16.88 18.84
C GLY A 78 18.72 -17.88 19.83
N PRO A 79 17.92 -18.73 20.52
CA PRO A 79 18.47 -19.73 21.43
C PRO A 79 19.20 -20.86 20.70
N LEU A 80 18.82 -21.23 19.47
CA LEU A 80 19.55 -22.25 18.70
C LEU A 80 20.97 -21.81 18.32
N THR A 81 21.16 -20.55 17.93
CA THR A 81 22.50 -20.04 17.60
C THR A 81 23.36 -19.85 18.85
N MET A 82 22.77 -19.45 19.97
CA MET A 82 23.47 -19.36 21.26
C MET A 82 23.89 -20.74 21.79
N LEU A 83 23.03 -21.76 21.69
CA LEU A 83 23.38 -23.14 22.07
C LEU A 83 24.46 -23.74 21.16
N GLY A 84 24.39 -23.51 19.84
CA GLY A 84 25.41 -23.97 18.89
C GLY A 84 26.77 -23.31 19.10
N LEU A 85 26.81 -22.02 19.49
CA LEU A 85 28.05 -21.33 19.82
C LEU A 85 28.65 -21.80 21.14
N VAL A 86 27.83 -22.12 22.15
CA VAL A 86 28.31 -22.66 23.42
C VAL A 86 28.89 -24.07 23.25
N TRP A 87 28.28 -24.91 22.41
CA TRP A 87 28.79 -26.27 22.11
C TRP A 87 30.08 -26.29 21.27
N LEU A 88 30.42 -25.18 20.62
CA LEU A 88 31.68 -25.03 19.87
C LEU A 88 32.84 -24.52 20.74
N VAL A 89 32.54 -23.97 21.92
CA VAL A 89 33.51 -23.33 22.82
C VAL A 89 33.84 -24.21 24.05
N VAL A 90 32.98 -25.17 24.39
CA VAL A 90 33.21 -26.22 25.41
C VAL A 90 33.77 -27.47 24.76
#